data_AF-A0A1B6L0K9-F1
#
_entry.id   AF-A0A1B6L0K9-F1
#
_cell.length_a   1.000
_cell.length_b   1.000
_cell.length_c   1.000
_cell.angle_alpha   90.00
_cell.angle_beta   90.00
_cell.angle_gamma   90.00
#
_symmetry.space_group_name_H-M   'P 1'
#
loop_
_entity.id
_entity.type
_entity.pdbx_description
1 polymer ?
#
loop_
_entity_poly.entity_id
_entity_poly.type
_entity_poly.pdbx_seq_one_letter_code
_entity_poly.pdbx_strand_id
1 'polypeptide(L)'
;DMVGAIIGRQGTTIRQITQQTRARVDVHRKDNVGSLEKAITIYGNPDNCTNACKKILEVMQQEATNTNKGEITLKILAHNNLIGRIIGKGGNTIKRIMQDTDTKITVSSINDINSFNLERIITVKGSIDN
;
A
#
# COMPACT_ATOMS: atom_id res chain seq x y z
N ASP A 1 2.91 -15.61 3.29
CA ASP A 1 2.35 -15.46 4.65
C ASP A 1 1.38 -14.29 4.75
N MET A 2 1.83 -13.02 4.65
CA MET A 2 0.94 -11.85 4.78
C MET A 2 -0.28 -11.87 3.84
N VAL A 3 -0.06 -12.21 2.56
CA VAL A 3 -1.15 -12.34 1.57
C VAL A 3 -2.17 -13.42 1.96
N GLY A 4 -1.72 -14.49 2.62
CA GLY A 4 -2.60 -15.53 3.14
C GLY A 4 -3.52 -15.02 4.24
N ALA A 5 -2.99 -14.20 5.15
CA ALA A 5 -3.77 -13.56 6.21
C ALA A 5 -4.81 -12.57 5.67
N ILE A 6 -4.44 -11.75 4.68
CA ILE A 6 -5.34 -10.79 4.02
C ILE A 6 -6.49 -11.51 3.31
N ILE A 7 -6.20 -12.62 2.61
CA ILE A 7 -7.24 -13.43 1.96
C ILE A 7 -8.11 -14.12 3.02
N GLY A 8 -7.49 -14.73 4.02
CA GLY A 8 -8.17 -15.52 5.04
C GLY A 8 -8.58 -16.92 4.55
N ARG A 9 -8.94 -17.79 5.49
CA ARG A 9 -9.44 -19.15 5.18
C ARG A 9 -10.71 -19.02 4.32
N GLN A 10 -10.75 -19.70 3.17
CA GLN A 10 -11.86 -19.62 2.21
C GLN A 10 -12.18 -18.19 1.71
N GLY A 11 -11.25 -17.24 1.84
CA GLY A 11 -11.47 -15.84 1.45
C GLY A 11 -12.31 -15.03 2.43
N THR A 12 -12.50 -15.49 3.68
CA THR A 12 -13.37 -14.81 4.66
C THR A 12 -12.89 -13.40 4.98
N THR A 13 -11.61 -13.22 5.27
CA THR A 13 -11.04 -11.91 5.64
C THR A 13 -11.21 -10.89 4.52
N ILE A 14 -10.83 -11.24 3.28
CA ILE A 14 -10.94 -10.31 2.15
C ILE A 14 -12.40 -9.98 1.82
N ARG A 15 -13.33 -10.94 1.97
CA ARG A 15 -14.77 -10.71 1.80
C ARG A 15 -15.30 -9.75 2.86
N GLN A 16 -14.88 -9.91 4.11
CA GLN A 16 -15.26 -9.00 5.20
C GLN A 16 -14.74 -7.58 4.96
N ILE A 17 -13.47 -7.42 4.54
CA ILE A 17 -12.89 -6.12 4.18
C ILE A 17 -13.72 -5.49 3.05
N THR A 18 -13.98 -6.24 1.98
CA THR A 18 -14.77 -5.77 0.82
C THR A 18 -16.19 -5.35 1.24
N GLN A 19 -16.85 -6.13 2.09
CA GLN A 19 -18.21 -5.85 2.57
C GLN A 19 -18.28 -4.62 3.48
N GLN A 20 -17.38 -4.52 4.46
CA GLN A 20 -17.38 -3.43 5.44
C GLN A 20 -17.00 -2.09 4.82
N THR A 21 -16.05 -2.10 3.87
CA THR A 21 -15.50 -0.87 3.27
C THR A 21 -16.20 -0.46 1.99
N ARG A 22 -17.01 -1.37 1.41
CA ARG A 22 -17.66 -1.19 0.09
C ARG A 22 -16.66 -0.93 -1.05
N ALA A 23 -15.38 -1.24 -0.84
CA ALA A 23 -14.36 -1.25 -1.87
C ALA A 23 -14.26 -2.65 -2.47
N ARG A 24 -13.96 -2.75 -3.76
CA ARG A 24 -13.53 -4.01 -4.38
C ARG A 24 -12.03 -4.17 -4.17
N VAL A 25 -11.59 -5.31 -3.65
CA VAL A 25 -10.17 -5.59 -3.40
C VAL A 25 -9.72 -6.83 -4.18
N ASP A 26 -8.79 -6.64 -5.10
CA ASP A 26 -8.21 -7.70 -5.92
C ASP A 26 -6.76 -7.96 -5.47
N VAL A 27 -6.42 -9.21 -5.18
CA VAL A 27 -5.08 -9.62 -4.73
C VAL A 27 -4.34 -10.35 -5.85
N HIS A 28 -3.25 -9.77 -6.33
CA HIS A 28 -2.48 -10.31 -7.45
C HIS A 28 -1.51 -11.37 -6.94
N ARG A 29 -1.78 -12.63 -7.29
CA ARG A 29 -0.99 -13.78 -6.81
C ARG A 29 0.26 -14.08 -7.64
N LYS A 30 0.33 -13.61 -8.88
CA LYS A 30 1.50 -13.84 -9.74
C LYS A 30 2.67 -13.02 -9.22
N ASP A 31 3.80 -13.68 -9.07
CA ASP A 31 5.06 -13.01 -8.78
C ASP A 31 5.42 -12.18 -10.01
N ASN A 32 5.63 -10.88 -9.83
CA ASN A 32 6.34 -10.11 -10.84
C ASN A 32 7.77 -10.67 -10.85
N VAL A 33 8.30 -11.01 -12.03
CA VAL A 33 9.67 -11.56 -12.15
C VAL A 33 10.63 -10.60 -11.43
N GLY A 34 11.21 -11.05 -10.31
CA GLY A 34 12.14 -10.26 -9.49
C GLY A 34 11.55 -9.56 -8.25
N SER A 35 10.26 -9.70 -7.93
CA SER A 35 9.67 -9.16 -6.70
C SER A 35 9.06 -10.24 -5.80
N LEU A 36 9.42 -10.21 -4.51
CA LEU A 36 8.80 -11.02 -3.46
C LEU A 36 7.47 -10.42 -2.96
N GLU A 37 7.12 -9.23 -3.44
CA GLU A 37 5.92 -8.49 -3.02
C GLU A 37 4.77 -8.70 -4.00
N LYS A 38 3.55 -8.79 -3.45
CA LYS A 38 2.32 -9.01 -4.22
C LYS A 38 1.46 -7.76 -4.18
N ALA A 39 1.05 -7.28 -5.35
CA ALA A 39 0.22 -6.10 -5.46
C ALA A 39 -1.22 -6.40 -5.00
N ILE A 40 -1.84 -5.43 -4.34
CA ILE A 40 -3.25 -5.42 -4.03
C ILE A 40 -3.85 -4.19 -4.70
N THR A 41 -4.89 -4.39 -5.50
CA THR A 41 -5.61 -3.29 -6.14
C THR A 41 -6.94 -3.06 -5.42
N ILE A 42 -7.17 -1.82 -5.00
CA ILE A 42 -8.39 -1.40 -4.30
C ILE A 42 -9.15 -0.46 -5.24
N TYR A 43 -10.41 -0.78 -5.49
CA TYR A 43 -11.31 0.04 -6.30
C TYR A 43 -12.47 0.55 -5.45
N GLY A 44 -12.78 1.84 -5.59
CA GLY A 44 -13.83 2.50 -4.84
C GLY A 44 -13.70 4.02 -4.94
N ASN A 45 -14.57 4.73 -4.22
CA ASN A 45 -14.34 6.15 -3.95
C ASN A 45 -13.17 6.32 -2.96
N PRO A 46 -12.65 7.53 -2.77
CA PRO A 46 -11.50 7.77 -1.88
C PRO A 46 -11.70 7.23 -0.46
N ASP A 47 -12.86 7.46 0.15
CA ASP A 47 -13.14 7.03 1.53
C ASP A 47 -13.15 5.50 1.66
N ASN A 48 -13.81 4.81 0.73
CA ASN A 48 -13.86 3.35 0.70
C ASN A 48 -12.45 2.75 0.50
N CYS A 49 -11.64 3.36 -0.39
CA CYS A 49 -10.27 2.93 -0.64
C CYS A 49 -9.38 3.12 0.60
N THR A 50 -9.49 4.27 1.28
CA THR A 50 -8.77 4.57 2.52
C THR A 50 -9.14 3.57 3.61
N ASN A 51 -10.43 3.32 3.80
CA ASN A 51 -10.92 2.35 4.79
C ASN A 51 -10.44 0.91 4.50
N ALA A 52 -10.44 0.50 3.23
CA ALA A 52 -9.90 -0.80 2.82
C ALA A 52 -8.39 -0.90 3.03
N CYS A 53 -7.64 0.14 2.69
CA CYS A 53 -6.19 0.21 2.93
C CYS A 53 -5.87 0.08 4.42
N LYS A 54 -6.58 0.83 5.28
CA LYS A 54 -6.44 0.75 6.74
C LYS A 54 -6.72 -0.66 7.27
N LYS A 55 -7.85 -1.27 6.88
CA LYS A 55 -8.22 -2.64 7.28
C LYS A 55 -7.19 -3.68 6.84
N ILE A 56 -6.58 -3.52 5.66
CA ILE A 56 -5.53 -4.42 5.18
C ILE A 56 -4.26 -4.26 6.04
N LEU A 57 -3.86 -3.03 6.37
CA LEU A 57 -2.71 -2.77 7.25
C LEU A 57 -2.92 -3.35 8.64
N GLU A 58 -4.13 -3.24 9.21
CA GLU A 58 -4.49 -3.86 10.50
C GLU A 58 -4.30 -5.39 10.46
N VAL A 59 -4.78 -6.06 9.41
CA VAL A 59 -4.58 -7.51 9.23
C VAL A 59 -3.11 -7.87 9.08
N MET A 60 -2.35 -7.10 8.30
CA MET A 60 -0.91 -7.32 8.13
C MET A 60 -0.14 -7.14 9.44
N GLN A 61 -0.51 -6.15 10.25
CA GLN A 61 0.14 -5.87 11.53
C GLN A 61 -0.13 -6.99 12.52
N GLN A 62 -1.38 -7.48 12.60
CA GLN A 62 -1.72 -8.62 13.45
C GLN A 62 -0.93 -9.88 13.05
N GLU A 63 -0.83 -10.15 11.75
CA GLU A 63 -0.05 -11.30 11.24
C GLU A 63 1.45 -11.13 11.50
N ALA A 64 1.98 -9.92 11.37
CA ALA A 64 3.37 -9.61 11.70
C ALA A 64 3.67 -9.89 13.18
N THR A 65 2.80 -9.43 14.09
CA THR A 65 2.90 -9.73 15.52
C THR A 65 2.83 -11.24 15.80
N ASN A 66 1.90 -11.96 15.18
CA ASN A 66 1.75 -13.41 15.38
C ASN A 66 2.95 -14.22 14.89
N THR A 67 3.64 -13.73 13.86
CA THR A 67 4.76 -14.42 13.21
C THR A 67 6.13 -13.87 13.62
N ASN A 68 6.17 -12.96 14.61
CA ASN A 68 7.37 -12.21 15.02
C ASN A 68 8.10 -11.54 13.84
N LYS A 69 7.35 -11.14 12.82
CA LYS A 69 7.84 -10.27 11.76
C LYS A 69 7.70 -8.84 12.26
N GLY A 70 8.75 -8.04 12.09
CA GLY A 70 8.82 -6.69 12.63
C GLY A 70 7.83 -5.70 12.00
N GLU A 71 8.21 -4.44 12.01
CA GLU A 71 7.38 -3.34 11.50
C GLU A 71 6.95 -3.55 10.03
N ILE A 72 5.66 -3.34 9.75
CA ILE A 72 5.13 -3.33 8.39
C ILE A 72 5.25 -1.93 7.78
N THR A 73 5.35 -1.83 6.46
CA THR A 73 5.39 -0.54 5.76
C THR A 73 4.33 -0.51 4.67
N LEU A 74 3.69 0.64 4.49
CA LEU A 74 2.74 0.83 3.40
C LEU A 74 3.52 1.19 2.12
N LYS A 75 3.27 0.45 1.04
CA LYS A 75 3.81 0.75 -0.29
C LYS A 75 2.68 1.02 -1.26
N ILE A 76 2.70 2.20 -1.87
CA ILE A 76 1.70 2.66 -2.83
C ILE A 76 2.37 2.72 -4.21
N LEU A 77 1.74 2.09 -5.19
CA LEU A 77 2.13 2.19 -6.59
C LEU A 77 1.47 3.42 -7.22
N ALA A 78 2.28 4.31 -7.77
CA ALA A 78 1.81 5.52 -8.42
C ALA A 78 2.45 5.67 -9.80
N HIS A 79 1.64 5.89 -10.84
CA HIS A 79 2.16 6.14 -12.17
C HIS A 79 3.09 7.37 -12.16
N ASN A 80 4.24 7.24 -12.84
CA ASN A 80 5.26 8.29 -12.94
C ASN A 80 4.71 9.66 -13.41
N ASN A 81 3.65 9.68 -14.22
CA ASN A 81 3.05 10.93 -14.71
C ASN A 81 2.33 11.72 -13.61
N LEU A 82 1.87 11.03 -12.55
CA LEU A 82 1.06 11.63 -11.49
C LEU A 82 1.89 11.94 -10.24
N ILE A 83 2.94 11.16 -9.98
CA ILE A 83 3.73 11.26 -8.74
C ILE A 83 4.43 12.62 -8.57
N GLY A 84 4.76 13.31 -9.67
CA GLY A 84 5.38 14.64 -9.61
C GLY A 84 4.54 15.67 -8.83
N ARG A 85 3.21 15.53 -8.84
CA ARG A 85 2.29 16.39 -8.07
C ARG A 85 2.33 16.09 -6.56
N ILE A 86 2.52 14.82 -6.20
CA ILE A 86 2.66 14.37 -4.81
C ILE A 86 4.00 14.86 -4.24
N ILE A 87 5.08 14.73 -5.02
CA ILE A 87 6.41 15.21 -4.62
C ILE A 87 6.40 16.75 -4.49
N GLY A 88 5.87 17.45 -5.48
CA GLY A 88 5.87 18.92 -5.56
C GLY A 88 7.25 19.51 -5.89
N LYS A 89 7.26 20.79 -6.25
CA LYS A 89 8.50 21.52 -6.58
C LYS A 89 9.48 21.46 -5.40
N GLY A 90 10.71 20.98 -5.63
CA GLY A 90 11.73 20.81 -4.58
C GLY A 90 11.39 19.79 -3.48
N GLY A 91 10.36 18.95 -3.70
CA GLY A 91 9.85 18.04 -2.67
C GLY A 91 8.98 18.72 -1.61
N ASN A 92 8.55 19.97 -1.82
CA ASN A 92 7.87 20.73 -0.77
C ASN A 92 6.49 20.15 -0.39
N THR A 93 5.78 19.53 -1.34
CA THR A 93 4.47 18.94 -1.05
C THR A 93 4.61 17.68 -0.20
N ILE A 94 5.48 16.75 -0.59
CA ILE A 94 5.69 15.51 0.16
C ILE A 94 6.32 15.76 1.54
N LYS A 95 7.19 16.78 1.66
CA LYS A 95 7.72 17.22 2.96
C LYS A 95 6.63 17.73 3.91
N ARG A 96 5.66 18.50 3.38
CA ARG A 96 4.52 18.96 4.17
C ARG A 96 3.64 17.80 4.60
N ILE A 97 3.33 16.88 3.69
CA ILE A 97 2.55 15.68 4.02
C ILE A 97 3.23 14.90 5.14
N MET A 98 4.55 14.65 5.04
CA MET A 98 5.32 13.98 6.10
C MET A 98 5.22 14.70 7.45
N GLN A 99 5.26 16.04 7.45
CA GLN A 99 5.12 16.84 8.66
C GLN A 99 3.71 16.78 9.24
N ASP A 100 2.68 16.92 8.39
CA ASP A 100 1.28 16.99 8.81
C ASP A 100 0.79 15.63 9.33
N THR A 101 1.32 14.53 8.80
CA THR A 101 0.92 13.17 9.20
C THR A 101 1.88 12.51 10.18
N ASP A 102 3.02 13.13 10.51
CA ASP A 102 4.10 12.52 11.31
C ASP A 102 4.56 11.17 10.73
N THR A 103 4.76 11.14 9.40
CA THR A 103 5.22 9.95 8.69
C THR A 103 6.55 10.19 7.97
N LYS A 104 7.28 9.09 7.75
CA LYS A 104 8.44 9.09 6.86
C LYS A 104 8.05 8.51 5.51
N ILE A 105 8.09 9.33 4.48
CA ILE A 105 7.74 8.96 3.11
C ILE A 105 9.00 8.97 2.23
N THR A 106 9.22 7.87 1.50
CA THR A 106 10.26 7.78 0.46
C THR A 106 9.64 7.40 -0.88
N VAL A 107 10.26 7.83 -1.97
CA VAL A 107 9.85 7.50 -3.34
C VAL A 107 10.99 6.77 -4.02
N SER A 108 10.71 5.65 -4.70
CA SER A 108 11.70 4.88 -5.47
C SER A 108 12.40 5.74 -6.51
N SER A 109 13.54 5.30 -7.06
CA SER A 109 14.26 6.09 -8.07
C SER A 109 13.47 6.14 -9.38
N ILE A 110 13.68 7.20 -10.17
CA ILE A 110 13.17 7.25 -11.55
C ILE A 110 13.85 6.20 -12.43
N ASN A 111 15.05 5.75 -12.06
CA ASN A 111 15.79 4.71 -12.77
C ASN A 111 15.21 3.30 -12.55
N ASP A 112 14.32 3.14 -11.57
CA ASP A 112 13.64 1.87 -11.30
C ASP A 112 12.47 1.63 -12.27
N ILE A 113 12.12 2.63 -13.07
CA ILE A 113 11.11 2.56 -14.14
C ILE A 113 11.73 1.97 -15.39
N ASN A 114 10.96 1.16 -16.11
CA ASN A 114 11.30 0.70 -17.46
C ASN A 114 10.07 0.74 -18.38
N SER A 115 10.25 0.43 -19.66
CA SER A 115 9.17 0.47 -20.66
C SER A 115 7.97 -0.43 -20.34
N PHE A 116 8.14 -1.41 -19.44
CA PHE A 116 7.08 -2.32 -18.99
C PHE A 116 6.53 -1.97 -17.59
N ASN A 117 7.20 -1.10 -16.83
CA ASN A 117 6.76 -0.66 -15.52
C ASN A 117 6.92 0.85 -15.39
N LEU A 118 5.80 1.57 -15.51
CA LEU A 118 5.69 3.02 -15.40
C LEU A 118 5.35 3.50 -13.99
N GLU A 119 5.32 2.60 -13.01
CA GLU A 119 4.94 2.89 -11.64
C GLU A 119 6.16 3.15 -10.75
N ARG A 120 6.00 4.12 -9.85
CA ARG A 120 6.94 4.43 -8.78
C ARG A 120 6.36 3.93 -7.46
N ILE A 121 7.23 3.47 -6.59
CA ILE A 121 6.84 2.99 -5.26
C ILE A 121 6.99 4.14 -4.27
N ILE A 122 5.89 4.53 -3.65
CA ILE A 122 5.87 5.44 -2.50
C ILE A 122 5.83 4.56 -1.25
N THR A 123 6.88 4.61 -0.43
CA THR A 123 6.94 3.88 0.84
C THR A 123 6.61 4.85 1.97
N VAL A 124 5.62 4.51 2.80
CA VAL A 124 5.18 5.27 3.97
C VAL A 124 5.49 4.44 5.23
N LYS A 125 6.17 5.07 6.19
CA LYS A 125 6.45 4.52 7.51
C LYS A 125 5.86 5.44 8.59
N GLY A 126 5.21 4.84 9.57
CA GLY A 126 4.46 5.52 10.62
C GLY A 126 3.45 4.56 11.24
N SER A 127 2.64 5.04 12.17
CA SER A 127 1.53 4.23 12.70
C SER A 127 0.42 4.09 11.65
N ILE A 128 -0.49 3.13 11.83
CA ILE A 128 -1.61 2.91 10.91
C ILE A 128 -2.61 4.07 10.92
N ASP A 129 -2.65 4.85 12.00
CA ASP A 129 -3.57 5.99 12.14
C ASP A 129 -3.04 7.28 11.50
N ASN A 130 -1.73 7.33 11.20
CA ASN A 130 -1.04 8.45 10.56
C ASN A 130 -1.13 8.40 9.03
#